data_AF-A0A1V4E9D3-F1
#
_entry.id   AF-A0A1V4E9D3-F1
#
_cell.length_a   1.000
_cell.length_b   1.000
_cell.length_c   1.000
_cell.angle_alpha   90.00
_cell.angle_beta   90.00
_cell.angle_gamma   90.00
#
_symmetry.space_group_name_H-M   'P 1'
#
loop_
_entity.id
_entity.type
_entity.pdbx_description
1 polymer ?
#
loop_
_entity_poly.entity_id
_entity_poly.type
_entity_poly.pdbx_seq_one_letter_code
_entity_poly.pdbx_strand_id
1 'polypeptide(L)'
;MKLQPRQQLLELWEAAARASYRDGVWAWGGRDGSNSISDAEQLLCFMYPASELPGFRLDTPDETADDVLAALAVLGDSVEIPKLLLKVIGQYLRTYTADDGRPLFSGGSYFRSVDDETKVTPEQLQLDVVDSFSMSVTLALGTLGFLKVFRQSVRRESIRREIRELEDLASKRLSAAMAGLLRSFTVNAFDPGSTAGRALLRTVNQTGAPVRRVLDDLRRELRPVRAGLRDLTIGSGSQVDLDNENLLFECGWTWGIVKDAPDIVTPLDIGPQPKGVAADTPFLYFTVNALVGIADLFSARTRVLSLLNDDQITLAQAIQRRWDLTQSYWRTIATYGRGTWPLEDIPWRTVDEKESDYYSLGVTAMVVQSLVNNRAADVDLGRVAAVLEELAVRARIIRRAVPGDPPVLMHSPGVPINLHGSDVLGPHLVWVVSDFAITLLKRTIWAASIAQNTRMRERLLALADQIWRHIMLRRHTDGPAAGLWDQPGNVFSDIQVRDEEPSWYFSERVVEFLVSAAASSGEPPLRSPQLVELALQMLGEAEHLLDQELVTRPLVGGQTIQPKLRSIQASLQRARAIVSDRPATAQALINDALLGLERLAAARDSASEAI
;
A
#
# COMPACT_ATOMS: atom_id res chain seq x y z
N MET A 1 14.09 -3.44 -17.98
CA MET A 1 15.01 -3.93 -16.92
C MET A 1 14.11 -4.72 -15.99
N LYS A 2 14.34 -6.01 -15.74
CA LYS A 2 13.40 -6.76 -14.90
C LYS A 2 13.50 -6.25 -13.46
N LEU A 3 12.39 -5.83 -12.87
CA LEU A 3 12.33 -5.36 -11.48
C LEU A 3 12.90 -6.44 -10.55
N GLN A 4 13.87 -6.08 -9.71
CA GLN A 4 14.51 -6.95 -8.71
C GLN A 4 14.32 -6.34 -7.32
N PRO A 5 13.15 -6.54 -6.67
CA PRO A 5 12.78 -5.81 -5.47
C PRO A 5 13.80 -5.92 -4.33
N ARG A 6 14.34 -7.12 -4.07
CA ARG A 6 15.35 -7.31 -3.01
C ARG A 6 16.60 -6.47 -3.26
N GLN A 7 17.18 -6.53 -4.45
CA GLN A 7 18.39 -5.77 -4.76
C GLN A 7 18.14 -4.26 -4.67
N GLN A 8 17.00 -3.79 -5.20
CA GLN A 8 16.64 -2.38 -5.15
C GLN A 8 16.39 -1.88 -3.72
N LEU A 9 15.84 -2.71 -2.83
CA LEU A 9 15.72 -2.39 -1.40
C LEU A 9 17.09 -2.30 -0.71
N LEU A 10 18.03 -3.19 -1.04
CA LEU A 10 19.38 -3.13 -0.48
C LEU A 10 20.13 -1.87 -0.92
N GLU A 11 20.07 -1.53 -2.22
CA GLU A 11 20.63 -0.28 -2.77
C GLU A 11 19.99 0.95 -2.10
N LEU A 12 18.68 0.92 -1.87
CA LEU A 12 17.97 1.99 -1.17
C LEU A 12 18.40 2.10 0.29
N TRP A 13 18.52 0.99 1.01
CA TRP A 13 18.98 0.96 2.40
C TRP A 13 20.40 1.49 2.57
N GLU A 14 21.30 1.15 1.66
CA GLU A 14 22.65 1.72 1.65
C GLU A 14 22.60 3.25 1.47
N ALA A 15 21.79 3.73 0.53
CA ALA A 15 21.63 5.16 0.30
C ALA A 15 20.96 5.88 1.47
N ALA A 16 19.90 5.31 2.02
CA ALA A 16 19.17 5.84 3.17
C ALA A 16 20.06 5.87 4.41
N ALA A 17 20.84 4.82 4.67
CA ALA A 17 21.78 4.75 5.80
C ALA A 17 22.84 5.85 5.69
N ARG A 18 23.45 6.03 4.51
CA ARG A 18 24.44 7.09 4.27
C ARG A 18 23.85 8.49 4.45
N ALA A 19 22.62 8.74 3.97
CA ALA A 19 21.97 10.03 4.11
C ALA A 19 21.53 10.31 5.56
N SER A 20 21.09 9.27 6.28
CA SER A 20 20.53 9.37 7.62
C SER A 20 21.58 9.34 8.73
N TYR A 21 22.77 8.79 8.49
CA TYR A 21 23.81 8.63 9.51
C TYR A 21 25.13 9.23 9.01
N ARG A 22 25.38 10.48 9.40
CA ARG A 22 26.55 11.28 9.00
C ARG A 22 27.43 11.53 10.21
N ASP A 23 28.74 11.33 10.07
CA ASP A 23 29.73 11.56 11.13
C ASP A 23 29.41 10.89 12.47
N GLY A 24 28.80 9.70 12.43
CA GLY A 24 28.43 8.94 13.62
C GLY A 24 27.17 9.45 14.36
N VAL A 25 26.39 10.32 13.72
CA VAL A 25 25.17 10.88 14.29
C VAL A 25 24.01 10.75 13.31
N TRP A 26 22.81 10.49 13.84
CA TRP A 26 21.59 10.49 13.05
C TRP A 26 21.22 11.92 12.64
N ALA A 27 21.05 12.14 11.33
CA ALA A 27 20.66 13.40 10.74
C ALA A 27 19.20 13.33 10.26
N TRP A 28 18.33 14.05 10.97
CA TRP A 28 16.97 14.36 10.52
C TRP A 28 16.98 15.45 9.46
N GLY A 29 15.93 15.55 8.65
CA GLY A 29 15.81 16.58 7.63
C GLY A 29 15.37 16.01 6.28
N GLY A 30 16.04 16.42 5.20
CA GLY A 30 15.59 16.23 3.82
C GLY A 30 15.15 17.55 3.21
N ARG A 31 14.64 17.50 1.97
CA ARG A 31 14.21 18.69 1.21
C ARG A 31 13.20 19.56 1.95
N ASP A 32 12.25 18.93 2.63
CA ASP A 32 11.20 19.61 3.37
C ASP A 32 11.58 19.86 4.84
N GLY A 33 12.83 19.60 5.24
CA GLY A 33 13.29 19.76 6.61
C GLY A 33 12.74 18.71 7.59
N SER A 34 13.02 18.89 8.88
CA SER A 34 12.59 17.98 9.94
C SER A 34 11.21 18.39 10.46
N ASN A 35 10.28 17.44 10.43
CA ASN A 35 8.94 17.55 10.98
C ASN A 35 8.39 16.13 11.28
N SER A 36 7.25 16.05 11.97
CA SER A 36 6.69 14.77 12.43
C SER A 36 6.44 13.77 11.30
N ILE A 37 6.18 14.27 10.09
CA ILE A 37 5.91 13.49 8.88
C ILE A 37 7.22 13.07 8.23
N SER A 38 8.07 14.04 7.83
CA SER A 38 9.33 13.79 7.13
C SER A 38 10.25 12.83 7.89
N ASP A 39 10.36 13.01 9.21
CA ASP A 39 11.17 12.13 10.05
C ASP A 39 10.58 10.71 10.19
N ALA A 40 9.25 10.59 10.15
CA ALA A 40 8.59 9.28 10.09
C ALA A 40 8.80 8.59 8.74
N GLU A 41 8.77 9.33 7.63
CA GLU A 41 9.05 8.81 6.29
C GLU A 41 10.48 8.28 6.20
N GLN A 42 11.43 9.02 6.77
CA GLN A 42 12.82 8.58 6.90
C GLN A 42 12.93 7.29 7.73
N LEU A 43 12.26 7.20 8.88
CA LEU A 43 12.24 5.97 9.69
C LEU A 43 11.59 4.79 8.95
N LEU A 44 10.50 5.03 8.23
CA LEU A 44 9.78 3.99 7.48
C LEU A 44 10.61 3.42 6.33
N CYS A 45 11.57 4.18 5.79
CA CYS A 45 12.53 3.63 4.84
C CYS A 45 13.27 2.39 5.38
N PHE A 46 13.48 2.30 6.70
CA PHE A 46 14.10 1.16 7.39
C PHE A 46 13.06 0.25 8.05
N MET A 47 12.11 0.84 8.77
CA MET A 47 11.18 0.08 9.60
C MET A 47 10.14 -0.67 8.79
N TYR A 48 9.73 -0.17 7.62
CA TYR A 48 8.71 -0.83 6.81
C TYR A 48 9.23 -2.14 6.20
N PRO A 49 10.39 -2.20 5.49
CA PRO A 49 10.91 -3.47 4.99
C PRO A 49 11.29 -4.43 6.10
N ALA A 50 11.86 -3.92 7.20
CA ALA A 50 12.23 -4.76 8.34
C ALA A 50 11.02 -5.39 9.05
N SER A 51 9.86 -4.74 8.98
CA SER A 51 8.62 -5.22 9.57
C SER A 51 7.86 -6.21 8.68
N GLU A 52 7.87 -5.97 7.37
CA GLU A 52 7.01 -6.67 6.41
C GLU A 52 7.73 -7.82 5.67
N LEU A 53 9.05 -7.77 5.53
CA LEU A 53 9.82 -8.77 4.80
C LEU A 53 10.73 -9.59 5.73
N PRO A 54 10.49 -10.91 5.89
CA PRO A 54 11.34 -11.75 6.74
C PRO A 54 12.84 -11.70 6.40
N GLY A 55 13.17 -11.58 5.11
CA GLY A 55 14.56 -11.50 4.62
C GLY A 55 15.24 -10.13 4.83
N PHE A 56 14.57 -9.17 5.48
CA PHE A 56 15.08 -7.85 5.83
C PHE A 56 14.97 -7.58 7.34
N ARG A 57 14.65 -8.59 8.15
CA ARG A 57 14.43 -8.40 9.59
C ARG A 57 15.67 -7.81 10.29
N LEU A 58 15.43 -6.89 11.22
CA LEU A 58 16.47 -6.25 12.05
C LEU A 58 16.25 -6.49 13.55
N ASP A 59 15.15 -7.14 13.92
CA ASP A 59 14.74 -7.38 15.31
C ASP A 59 15.44 -8.58 15.96
N THR A 60 16.14 -9.40 15.18
CA THR A 60 16.78 -10.64 15.64
C THR A 60 18.25 -10.66 15.20
N PRO A 61 19.19 -10.18 16.03
CA PRO A 61 20.60 -10.00 15.65
C PRO A 61 21.27 -11.23 15.01
N ASP A 62 20.96 -12.43 15.49
CA ASP A 62 21.58 -13.68 15.02
C ASP A 62 20.99 -14.19 13.69
N GLU A 63 19.89 -13.60 13.22
CA GLU A 63 19.17 -14.00 12.00
C GLU A 63 19.21 -12.95 10.88
N THR A 64 19.88 -11.82 11.11
CA THR A 64 20.03 -10.77 10.09
C THR A 64 20.90 -11.27 8.93
N ALA A 65 20.41 -11.14 7.69
CA ALA A 65 21.11 -11.63 6.50
C ALA A 65 22.40 -10.83 6.20
N ASP A 66 23.43 -11.50 5.67
CA ASP A 66 24.74 -10.89 5.38
C ASP A 66 24.66 -9.72 4.40
N ASP A 67 23.81 -9.82 3.37
CA ASP A 67 23.60 -8.76 2.37
C ASP A 67 22.90 -7.53 2.98
N VAL A 68 21.99 -7.75 3.93
CA VAL A 68 21.37 -6.69 4.73
C VAL A 68 22.40 -5.99 5.62
N LEU A 69 23.27 -6.74 6.30
CA LEU A 69 24.35 -6.16 7.10
C LEU A 69 25.33 -5.37 6.24
N ALA A 70 25.64 -5.85 5.04
CA ALA A 70 26.49 -5.13 4.10
C ALA A 70 25.85 -3.79 3.66
N ALA A 71 24.55 -3.79 3.34
CA ALA A 71 23.82 -2.57 2.97
C ALA A 71 23.74 -1.55 4.11
N LEU A 72 23.61 -2.02 5.36
CA LEU A 72 23.50 -1.17 6.55
C LEU A 72 24.82 -0.98 7.31
N ALA A 73 25.96 -1.33 6.72
CA ALA A 73 27.26 -1.33 7.41
C ALA A 73 27.64 0.02 8.04
N VAL A 74 27.15 1.13 7.47
CA VAL A 74 27.33 2.49 8.00
C VAL A 74 26.64 2.69 9.36
N LEU A 75 25.56 1.95 9.63
CA LEU A 75 24.80 2.01 10.89
C LEU A 75 25.41 1.13 11.99
N GLY A 76 26.24 0.15 11.62
CA GLY A 76 26.93 -0.75 12.54
C GLY A 76 26.77 -2.24 12.18
N ASP A 77 27.06 -3.12 13.13
CA ASP A 77 26.89 -4.57 13.02
C ASP A 77 25.46 -5.07 13.40
N SER A 78 25.26 -6.39 13.39
CA SER A 78 23.97 -7.01 13.71
C SER A 78 23.43 -6.72 15.11
N VAL A 79 24.29 -6.29 16.05
CA VAL A 79 23.94 -5.92 17.42
C VAL A 79 23.78 -4.40 17.56
N GLU A 80 24.57 -3.61 16.84
CA GLU A 80 24.54 -2.15 16.86
C GLU A 80 23.33 -1.58 16.12
N ILE A 81 22.97 -2.12 14.95
CA ILE A 81 21.85 -1.64 14.12
C ILE A 81 20.54 -1.56 14.93
N PRO A 82 20.02 -2.65 15.54
CA PRO A 82 18.78 -2.57 16.31
C PRO A 82 18.87 -1.66 17.55
N LYS A 83 20.05 -1.48 18.15
CA LYS A 83 20.21 -0.51 19.26
C LYS A 83 20.18 0.94 18.76
N LEU A 84 20.77 1.21 17.60
CA LEU A 84 20.68 2.52 16.97
C LEU A 84 19.23 2.84 16.63
N LEU A 85 18.51 1.91 16.01
CA LEU A 85 17.08 2.07 15.71
C LEU A 85 16.25 2.31 16.98
N LEU A 86 16.51 1.57 18.06
CA LEU A 86 15.88 1.82 19.37
C LEU A 86 16.06 3.28 19.81
N LYS A 87 17.30 3.78 19.78
CA LYS A 87 17.63 5.16 20.18
C LYS A 87 16.96 6.20 19.28
N VAL A 88 17.01 6.00 17.97
CA VAL A 88 16.48 6.96 16.97
C VAL A 88 14.95 7.00 17.00
N ILE A 89 14.28 5.84 17.11
CA ILE A 89 12.83 5.77 17.33
C ILE A 89 12.45 6.47 18.65
N GLY A 90 13.22 6.23 19.71
CA GLY A 90 13.01 6.90 20.98
C GLY A 90 13.23 8.41 20.92
N GLN A 91 14.16 8.88 20.09
CA GLN A 91 14.31 10.31 19.82
C GLN A 91 13.07 10.85 19.10
N TYR A 92 12.63 10.21 18.01
CA TYR A 92 11.43 10.60 17.27
C TYR A 92 10.19 10.70 18.17
N LEU A 93 9.89 9.65 18.94
CA LEU A 93 8.69 9.60 19.79
C LEU A 93 8.70 10.71 20.86
N ARG A 94 9.86 11.00 21.44
CA ARG A 94 10.00 12.07 22.45
C ARG A 94 9.97 13.47 21.83
N THR A 95 10.61 13.66 20.67
CA THR A 95 10.60 14.93 19.94
C THR A 95 9.20 15.32 19.49
N TYR A 96 8.39 14.35 19.06
CA TYR A 96 7.01 14.58 18.59
C TYR A 96 5.96 14.22 19.64
N THR A 97 6.25 14.60 20.90
CA THR A 97 5.31 14.58 22.02
C THR A 97 5.33 15.97 22.67
N ALA A 98 4.16 16.57 22.87
CA ALA A 98 4.04 17.89 23.49
C ALA A 98 4.24 17.81 25.02
N ASP A 99 4.38 18.97 25.66
CA ASP A 99 4.59 19.07 27.12
C ASP A 99 3.43 18.50 27.95
N ASP A 100 2.21 18.50 27.40
CA ASP A 100 1.03 17.87 28.00
C ASP A 100 0.97 16.34 27.80
N GLY A 101 2.00 15.77 27.17
CA GLY A 101 2.13 14.36 26.88
C GLY A 101 1.33 13.88 25.66
N ARG A 102 0.69 14.77 24.89
CA ARG A 102 0.01 14.37 23.65
C ARG A 102 1.02 14.13 22.52
N PRO A 103 0.88 13.06 21.73
CA PRO A 103 1.62 12.92 20.49
C PRO A 103 1.24 14.04 19.50
N LEU A 104 2.24 14.59 18.81
CA LEU A 104 2.07 15.63 17.79
C LEU A 104 1.95 15.00 16.40
N PHE A 105 0.98 15.44 15.60
CA PHE A 105 0.72 14.97 14.24
C PHE A 105 0.75 16.12 13.22
N SER A 106 1.53 17.15 13.53
CA SER A 106 1.57 18.39 12.76
C SER A 106 2.06 18.17 11.33
N GLY A 107 1.45 18.89 10.39
CA GLY A 107 1.91 18.92 8.99
C GLY A 107 3.22 19.68 8.79
N GLY A 108 3.55 20.63 9.69
CA GLY A 108 4.82 21.33 9.68
C GLY A 108 5.12 22.00 8.34
N SER A 109 6.35 21.81 7.84
CA SER A 109 6.86 22.40 6.60
C SER A 109 6.18 21.89 5.32
N TYR A 110 5.33 20.86 5.39
CA TYR A 110 4.48 20.48 4.26
C TYR A 110 3.35 21.48 4.00
N PHE A 111 2.95 22.27 5.00
CA PHE A 111 1.98 23.35 4.80
C PHE A 111 2.62 24.51 4.06
N ARG A 112 2.03 24.85 2.92
CA ARG A 112 2.40 26.03 2.12
C ARG A 112 1.23 27.00 2.09
N SER A 113 1.50 28.26 1.81
CA SER A 113 0.47 29.25 1.48
C SER A 113 0.11 29.15 -0.01
N VAL A 114 -1.09 29.61 -0.38
CA VAL A 114 -1.45 29.80 -1.81
C VAL A 114 -0.56 30.86 -2.47
N ASP A 115 -0.15 31.86 -1.70
CA ASP A 115 0.74 32.94 -2.11
C ASP A 115 2.11 32.74 -1.46
N ASP A 116 3.12 32.43 -2.27
CA ASP A 116 4.49 32.13 -1.83
C ASP A 116 5.13 33.28 -1.03
N GLU A 117 4.63 34.52 -1.16
CA GLU A 117 5.12 35.67 -0.39
C GLU A 117 4.55 35.73 1.04
N THR A 118 3.43 35.05 1.28
CA THR A 118 2.73 35.06 2.57
C THR A 118 3.19 33.91 3.47
N LYS A 119 3.77 34.23 4.62
CA LYS A 119 4.27 33.19 5.56
C LYS A 119 3.12 32.51 6.32
N VAL A 120 3.17 31.18 6.36
CA VAL A 120 2.31 30.33 7.22
C VAL A 120 2.60 30.64 8.70
N THR A 121 1.55 30.73 9.52
CA THR A 121 1.70 31.08 10.95
C THR A 121 2.22 29.89 11.78
N PRO A 122 2.89 30.12 12.92
CA PRO A 122 3.32 29.04 13.81
C PRO A 122 2.17 28.13 14.25
N GLU A 123 0.99 28.69 14.52
CA GLU A 123 -0.20 27.92 14.90
C GLU A 123 -0.66 27.00 13.76
N GLN A 124 -0.62 27.48 12.51
CA GLN A 124 -0.97 26.68 11.34
C GLN A 124 0.01 25.53 11.10
N LEU A 125 1.31 25.75 11.34
CA LEU A 125 2.32 24.70 11.23
C LEU A 125 2.10 23.55 12.22
N GLN A 126 1.40 23.80 13.33
CA GLN A 126 1.09 22.81 14.36
C GLN A 126 -0.23 22.05 14.13
N LEU A 127 -0.95 22.33 13.03
CA LEU A 127 -2.20 21.65 12.72
C LEU A 127 -1.96 20.18 12.38
N ASP A 128 -2.71 19.31 13.05
CA ASP A 128 -2.67 17.89 12.78
C ASP A 128 -3.30 17.57 11.41
N VAL A 129 -2.70 16.62 10.69
CA VAL A 129 -3.09 16.26 9.32
C VAL A 129 -3.27 14.74 9.18
N VAL A 130 -4.21 14.33 8.33
CA VAL A 130 -4.55 12.92 8.10
C VAL A 130 -3.37 12.08 7.64
N ASP A 131 -2.50 12.63 6.80
CA ASP A 131 -1.26 11.95 6.37
C ASP A 131 -0.38 11.57 7.57
N SER A 132 -0.27 12.44 8.58
CA SER A 132 0.52 12.17 9.79
C SER A 132 -0.13 11.11 10.67
N PHE A 133 -1.46 11.11 10.82
CA PHE A 133 -2.17 10.05 11.54
C PHE A 133 -2.01 8.70 10.85
N SER A 134 -2.24 8.65 9.53
CA SER A 134 -2.15 7.43 8.72
C SER A 134 -0.75 6.82 8.80
N MET A 135 0.29 7.64 8.59
CA MET A 135 1.66 7.18 8.67
C MET A 135 2.07 6.75 10.09
N SER A 136 1.56 7.45 11.12
CA SER A 136 1.84 7.09 12.50
C SER A 136 1.27 5.73 12.89
N VAL A 137 0.16 5.30 12.28
CA VAL A 137 -0.37 3.94 12.43
C VAL A 137 0.67 2.92 11.94
N THR A 138 1.14 3.08 10.70
CA THR A 138 2.13 2.19 10.09
C THR A 138 3.43 2.15 10.89
N LEU A 139 3.99 3.32 11.24
CA LEU A 139 5.24 3.40 12.00
C LEU A 139 5.11 2.82 13.42
N ALA A 140 4.01 3.11 14.12
CA ALA A 140 3.82 2.59 15.47
C ALA A 140 3.62 1.07 15.48
N LEU A 141 2.88 0.50 14.52
CA LEU A 141 2.73 -0.96 14.39
C LEU A 141 4.04 -1.64 13.98
N GLY A 142 4.83 -1.02 13.09
CA GLY A 142 6.18 -1.48 12.77
C GLY A 142 7.07 -1.51 14.00
N THR A 143 7.08 -0.40 14.75
CA THR A 143 7.83 -0.23 16.00
C THR A 143 7.42 -1.23 17.07
N LEU A 144 6.12 -1.37 17.38
CA LEU A 144 5.63 -2.32 18.40
C LEU A 144 6.01 -3.76 18.05
N GLY A 145 5.91 -4.15 16.77
CA GLY A 145 6.34 -5.46 16.31
C GLY A 145 7.84 -5.68 16.50
N PHE A 146 8.66 -4.70 16.08
CA PHE A 146 10.12 -4.74 16.25
C PHE A 146 10.51 -4.86 17.73
N LEU A 147 9.97 -4.00 18.61
CA LEU A 147 10.26 -3.99 20.04
C LEU A 147 9.88 -5.32 20.69
N LYS A 148 8.72 -5.87 20.36
CA LYS A 148 8.21 -7.13 20.92
C LYS A 148 9.14 -8.31 20.63
N VAL A 149 9.69 -8.40 19.41
CA VAL A 149 10.64 -9.45 19.02
C VAL A 149 12.03 -9.16 19.59
N PHE A 150 12.55 -7.95 19.41
CA PHE A 150 13.89 -7.58 19.86
C PHE A 150 14.09 -7.75 21.37
N ARG A 151 13.04 -7.50 22.17
CA ARG A 151 13.06 -7.71 23.63
C ARG A 151 13.44 -9.14 24.03
N GLN A 152 13.16 -10.14 23.20
CA GLN A 152 13.48 -11.55 23.47
C GLN A 152 14.99 -11.80 23.45
N SER A 153 15.71 -11.08 22.60
CA SER A 153 17.16 -11.18 22.41
C SER A 153 17.96 -10.32 23.41
N VAL A 154 17.30 -9.38 24.09
CA VAL A 154 17.94 -8.45 25.05
C VAL A 154 17.94 -9.03 26.47
N ARG A 155 19.13 -9.15 27.08
CA ARG A 155 19.31 -9.56 28.48
C ARG A 155 19.53 -8.38 29.46
N ARG A 156 20.07 -7.25 28.97
CA ARG A 156 20.45 -6.10 29.81
C ARG A 156 19.21 -5.33 30.26
N GLU A 157 19.02 -5.18 31.57
CA GLU A 157 17.81 -4.57 32.14
C GLU A 157 17.61 -3.10 31.75
N SER A 158 18.69 -2.34 31.55
CA SER A 158 18.56 -0.94 31.11
C SER A 158 17.93 -0.83 29.72
N ILE A 159 18.30 -1.72 28.79
CA ILE A 159 17.75 -1.75 27.43
C ILE A 159 16.30 -2.27 27.47
N ARG A 160 16.00 -3.25 28.33
CA ARG A 160 14.60 -3.71 28.54
C ARG A 160 13.69 -2.61 29.05
N ARG A 161 14.21 -1.75 29.93
CA ARG A 161 13.46 -0.59 30.44
C ARG A 161 13.18 0.43 29.33
N GLU A 162 14.19 0.74 28.52
CA GLU A 162 14.04 1.61 27.35
C GLU A 162 13.02 1.03 26.36
N ILE A 163 13.08 -0.28 26.07
CA ILE A 163 12.08 -0.94 25.22
C ILE A 163 10.66 -0.76 25.78
N ARG A 164 10.43 -0.96 27.09
CA ARG A 164 9.11 -0.78 27.70
C ARG A 164 8.61 0.66 27.59
N GLU A 165 9.49 1.64 27.83
CA GLU A 165 9.16 3.06 27.66
C GLU A 165 8.74 3.36 26.21
N LEU A 166 9.46 2.80 25.23
CA LEU A 166 9.11 3.00 23.81
C LEU A 166 7.85 2.25 23.40
N GLU A 167 7.58 1.07 23.96
CA GLU A 167 6.31 0.35 23.78
C GLU A 167 5.14 1.24 24.24
N ASP A 168 5.27 1.89 25.41
CA ASP A 168 4.24 2.79 25.95
C ASP A 168 4.05 4.04 25.06
N LEU A 169 5.14 4.70 24.66
CA LEU A 169 5.08 5.88 23.77
C LEU A 169 4.50 5.55 22.40
N ALA A 170 4.91 4.43 21.79
CA ALA A 170 4.40 3.99 20.49
C ALA A 170 2.91 3.60 20.59
N SER A 171 2.50 2.92 21.65
CA SER A 171 1.11 2.55 21.92
C SER A 171 0.22 3.78 22.12
N LYS A 172 0.71 4.79 22.85
CA LYS A 172 0.03 6.09 23.02
C LYS A 172 -0.12 6.82 21.70
N ARG A 173 0.95 6.91 20.89
CA ARG A 173 0.90 7.52 19.55
C ARG A 173 -0.06 6.79 18.61
N LEU A 174 -0.06 5.46 18.59
CA LEU A 174 -1.00 4.65 17.81
C LEU A 174 -2.46 4.96 18.20
N SER A 175 -2.74 5.01 19.51
CA SER A 175 -4.06 5.29 20.04
C SER A 175 -4.55 6.70 19.69
N ALA A 176 -3.68 7.71 19.82
CA ALA A 176 -3.99 9.08 19.44
C ALA A 176 -4.17 9.25 17.93
N ALA A 177 -3.38 8.54 17.10
CA ALA A 177 -3.53 8.52 15.65
C ALA A 177 -4.88 7.92 15.22
N MET A 178 -5.30 6.83 15.85
CA MET A 178 -6.63 6.24 15.63
C MET A 178 -7.77 7.22 15.99
N ALA A 179 -7.63 7.93 17.11
CA ALA A 179 -8.60 8.97 17.48
C ALA A 179 -8.63 10.12 16.46
N GLY A 180 -7.46 10.56 15.98
CA GLY A 180 -7.33 11.55 14.91
C GLY A 180 -8.01 11.11 13.61
N LEU A 181 -7.80 9.86 13.18
CA LEU A 181 -8.47 9.29 12.00
C LEU A 181 -9.99 9.24 12.16
N LEU A 182 -10.51 8.92 13.35
CA LEU A 182 -11.95 8.94 13.62
C LEU A 182 -12.53 10.35 13.52
N ARG A 183 -11.84 11.36 14.07
CA ARG A 183 -12.27 12.77 14.08
C ARG A 183 -12.01 13.51 12.76
N SER A 184 -11.30 12.89 11.83
CA SER A 184 -11.05 13.42 10.48
C SER A 184 -11.97 12.80 9.42
N PHE A 185 -12.78 11.81 9.81
CA PHE A 185 -13.77 11.20 8.92
C PHE A 185 -15.00 12.12 8.80
N THR A 186 -15.48 12.30 7.58
CA THR A 186 -16.58 13.21 7.24
C THR A 186 -17.56 12.55 6.28
N VAL A 187 -18.83 12.96 6.41
CA VAL A 187 -19.89 12.66 5.44
C VAL A 187 -20.51 13.98 5.04
N ASN A 188 -20.35 14.36 3.78
CA ASN A 188 -20.94 15.58 3.24
C ASN A 188 -22.23 15.23 2.52
N ALA A 189 -23.39 15.66 3.05
CA ALA A 189 -24.70 15.45 2.44
C ALA A 189 -25.24 16.74 1.81
N PHE A 190 -25.81 16.62 0.62
CA PHE A 190 -26.24 17.77 -0.18
C PHE A 190 -27.48 17.48 -1.02
N ASP A 191 -28.21 18.54 -1.35
CA ASP A 191 -29.40 18.44 -2.21
C ASP A 191 -29.01 18.06 -3.66
N PRO A 192 -29.77 17.18 -4.35
CA PRO A 192 -29.48 16.81 -5.74
C PRO A 192 -29.46 18.00 -6.72
N GLY A 193 -30.22 19.05 -6.41
CA GLY A 193 -30.28 20.29 -7.16
C GLY A 193 -29.17 21.28 -6.83
N SER A 194 -28.34 21.03 -5.81
CA SER A 194 -27.16 21.86 -5.50
C SER A 194 -26.05 21.74 -6.55
N THR A 195 -25.02 22.58 -6.49
CA THR A 195 -23.84 22.46 -7.39
C THR A 195 -23.16 21.10 -7.23
N ALA A 196 -22.90 20.66 -6.00
CA ALA A 196 -22.33 19.35 -5.69
C ALA A 196 -23.22 18.19 -6.18
N GLY A 197 -24.53 18.28 -5.94
CA GLY A 197 -25.51 17.29 -6.40
C GLY A 197 -25.53 17.14 -7.93
N ARG A 198 -25.56 18.26 -8.65
CA ARG A 198 -25.49 18.26 -10.12
C ARG A 198 -24.16 17.76 -10.63
N ALA A 199 -23.04 18.11 -9.97
CA ALA A 199 -21.72 17.62 -10.34
C ALA A 199 -21.65 16.09 -10.22
N LEU A 200 -22.04 15.53 -9.07
CA LEU A 200 -22.08 14.08 -8.87
C LEU A 200 -22.96 13.37 -9.90
N LEU A 201 -24.18 13.88 -10.13
CA LEU A 201 -25.11 13.30 -11.11
C LEU A 201 -24.57 13.35 -12.54
N ARG A 202 -23.82 14.39 -12.91
CA ARG A 202 -23.13 14.43 -14.21
C ARG A 202 -22.00 13.41 -14.28
N THR A 203 -21.17 13.31 -13.24
CA THR A 203 -20.06 12.36 -13.18
C THR A 203 -20.55 10.91 -13.34
N VAL A 204 -21.66 10.53 -12.69
CA VAL A 204 -22.19 9.17 -12.82
C VAL A 204 -22.96 8.93 -14.13
N ASN A 205 -23.50 9.97 -14.77
CA ASN A 205 -24.37 9.81 -15.93
C ASN A 205 -23.60 9.72 -17.26
N GLN A 206 -22.93 8.59 -17.46
CA GLN A 206 -22.13 8.31 -18.66
C GLN A 206 -22.93 7.94 -19.92
N THR A 207 -24.27 7.85 -19.80
CA THR A 207 -25.15 7.42 -20.91
C THR A 207 -26.11 8.51 -21.39
N GLY A 208 -26.09 9.69 -20.76
CA GLY A 208 -27.05 10.77 -21.05
C GLY A 208 -28.50 10.41 -20.66
N ALA A 209 -28.68 9.49 -19.72
CA ALA A 209 -30.01 9.11 -19.24
C ALA A 209 -30.71 10.29 -18.52
N PRO A 210 -32.06 10.29 -18.43
CA PRO A 210 -32.78 11.33 -17.69
C PRO A 210 -32.32 11.42 -16.23
N VAL A 211 -31.98 12.63 -15.76
CA VAL A 211 -31.39 12.88 -14.44
C VAL A 211 -32.18 12.26 -13.29
N ARG A 212 -33.52 12.31 -13.36
CA ARG A 212 -34.39 11.70 -12.34
C ARG A 212 -34.19 10.19 -12.21
N ARG A 213 -34.04 9.49 -13.34
CA ARG A 213 -33.79 8.04 -13.35
C ARG A 213 -32.42 7.72 -12.75
N VAL A 214 -31.40 8.49 -13.12
CA VAL A 214 -30.04 8.34 -12.57
C VAL A 214 -30.04 8.56 -11.06
N LEU A 215 -30.74 9.59 -10.58
CA LEU A 215 -30.89 9.88 -9.15
C LEU A 215 -31.57 8.74 -8.39
N ASP A 216 -32.70 8.24 -8.89
CA ASP A 216 -33.45 7.16 -8.23
C ASP A 216 -32.65 5.85 -8.22
N ASP A 217 -31.96 5.54 -9.32
CA ASP A 217 -31.08 4.37 -9.42
C ASP A 217 -29.87 4.49 -8.49
N LEU A 218 -29.19 5.65 -8.48
CA LEU A 218 -28.01 5.89 -7.63
C LEU A 218 -28.36 5.81 -6.13
N ARG A 219 -29.50 6.39 -5.72
CA ARG A 219 -29.98 6.29 -4.33
C ARG A 219 -30.23 4.84 -3.92
N ARG A 220 -30.75 4.01 -4.82
CA ARG A 220 -30.98 2.59 -4.57
C ARG A 220 -29.67 1.84 -4.35
N GLU A 221 -28.68 2.06 -5.22
CA GLU A 221 -27.35 1.43 -5.09
C GLU A 221 -26.60 1.89 -3.82
N LEU A 222 -26.74 3.15 -3.42
CA LEU A 222 -26.09 3.71 -2.23
C LEU A 222 -26.84 3.44 -0.91
N ARG A 223 -28.01 2.80 -0.94
CA ARG A 223 -28.82 2.53 0.26
C ARG A 223 -28.05 1.74 1.34
N PRO A 224 -27.29 0.67 1.02
CA PRO A 224 -26.53 -0.07 2.03
C PRO A 224 -25.46 0.79 2.72
N VAL A 225 -24.77 1.63 1.94
CA VAL A 225 -23.74 2.55 2.46
C VAL A 225 -24.38 3.57 3.40
N ARG A 226 -25.51 4.17 2.99
CA ARG A 226 -26.23 5.13 3.83
C ARG A 226 -26.65 4.51 5.17
N ALA A 227 -27.21 3.30 5.14
CA ALA A 227 -27.62 2.60 6.35
C ALA A 227 -26.43 2.40 7.30
N GLY A 228 -25.30 1.91 6.79
CA GLY A 228 -24.10 1.71 7.61
C GLY A 228 -23.49 3.01 8.14
N LEU A 229 -23.60 4.13 7.41
CA LEU A 229 -23.14 5.45 7.89
C LEU A 229 -24.02 5.99 9.02
N ARG A 230 -25.33 5.72 9.02
CA ARG A 230 -26.24 6.10 10.11
C ARG A 230 -25.90 5.37 11.42
N ASP A 231 -25.38 4.16 11.34
CA ASP A 231 -25.05 3.33 12.50
C ASP A 231 -23.68 3.67 13.15
N LEU A 232 -23.00 4.72 12.69
CA LEU A 232 -21.71 5.15 13.25
C LEU A 232 -21.92 5.96 14.55
N THR A 233 -21.33 5.50 15.66
CA THR A 233 -21.57 6.05 17.00
C THR A 233 -20.39 6.78 17.66
N ILE A 234 -19.15 6.50 17.26
CA ILE A 234 -17.93 7.04 17.91
C ILE A 234 -17.31 8.14 17.02
N GLY A 235 -17.11 9.35 17.55
CA GLY A 235 -16.31 10.39 16.88
C GLY A 235 -16.97 11.11 15.70
N SER A 236 -18.24 10.84 15.42
CA SER A 236 -19.03 11.50 14.38
C SER A 236 -19.64 12.79 14.93
N GLY A 237 -19.08 13.94 14.56
CA GLY A 237 -19.52 15.26 15.05
C GLY A 237 -20.68 15.90 14.32
N SER A 238 -20.93 15.48 13.09
CA SER A 238 -22.05 15.95 12.31
C SER A 238 -23.15 14.90 12.37
N GLN A 239 -24.27 15.22 13.02
CA GLN A 239 -25.56 14.62 12.70
C GLN A 239 -25.92 15.04 11.27
N VAL A 240 -25.23 14.46 10.31
CA VAL A 240 -25.59 14.60 8.90
C VAL A 240 -27.01 14.03 8.81
N ASP A 241 -27.93 14.79 8.21
CA ASP A 241 -29.33 14.37 7.96
C ASP A 241 -29.37 13.26 6.89
N LEU A 242 -28.64 12.17 7.17
CA LEU A 242 -28.69 10.94 6.41
C LEU A 242 -30.07 10.33 6.54
N ASP A 243 -30.86 10.69 7.56
CA ASP A 243 -32.28 10.32 7.72
C ASP A 243 -33.12 10.78 6.53
N ASN A 244 -32.84 11.94 5.96
CA ASN A 244 -33.45 12.39 4.72
C ASN A 244 -32.94 11.63 3.49
N GLU A 245 -33.68 10.61 3.07
CA GLU A 245 -33.41 9.80 1.87
C GLU A 245 -33.35 10.60 0.56
N ASN A 246 -33.79 11.86 0.55
CA ASN A 246 -33.74 12.72 -0.62
C ASN A 246 -32.36 13.38 -0.83
N LEU A 247 -31.47 13.37 0.15
CA LEU A 247 -30.13 13.95 -0.06
C LEU A 247 -29.24 13.01 -0.88
N LEU A 248 -28.25 13.55 -1.57
CA LEU A 248 -27.06 12.81 -2.00
C LEU A 248 -25.97 12.99 -0.94
N PHE A 249 -24.91 12.20 -1.01
CA PHE A 249 -23.79 12.33 -0.09
C PHE A 249 -22.48 11.85 -0.71
N GLU A 250 -21.38 12.23 -0.05
CA GLU A 250 -20.05 11.65 -0.20
C GLU A 250 -19.44 11.38 1.18
N CYS A 251 -18.52 10.43 1.27
CA CYS A 251 -17.84 10.11 2.52
C CYS A 251 -16.36 9.78 2.31
N GLY A 252 -15.57 10.03 3.36
CA GLY A 252 -14.13 9.80 3.37
C GLY A 252 -13.45 10.60 4.46
N TRP A 253 -12.18 10.91 4.25
CA TRP A 253 -11.37 11.71 5.17
C TRP A 253 -11.14 13.09 4.59
N THR A 254 -11.29 14.12 5.42
CA THR A 254 -10.82 15.47 5.09
C THR A 254 -9.30 15.56 5.30
N TRP A 255 -8.72 16.76 5.22
CA TRP A 255 -7.28 16.94 5.37
C TRP A 255 -6.79 16.88 6.83
N GLY A 256 -7.61 17.28 7.79
CA GLY A 256 -7.28 17.31 9.22
C GLY A 256 -8.49 17.00 10.10
N ILE A 257 -8.45 17.40 11.36
CA ILE A 257 -9.59 17.19 12.28
C ILE A 257 -10.76 18.09 11.85
N VAL A 258 -11.93 17.50 11.66
CA VAL A 258 -13.15 18.22 11.25
C VAL A 258 -13.52 19.26 12.31
N LYS A 259 -13.88 20.46 11.86
CA LYS A 259 -14.35 21.53 12.73
C LYS A 259 -15.50 21.04 13.62
N ASP A 260 -15.40 21.32 14.92
CA ASP A 260 -16.38 20.91 15.93
C ASP A 260 -16.54 19.39 16.09
N ALA A 261 -15.60 18.58 15.59
CA ALA A 261 -15.59 17.13 15.84
C ALA A 261 -15.48 16.83 17.34
N PRO A 262 -16.38 15.98 17.89
CA PRO A 262 -16.40 15.63 19.29
C PRO A 262 -15.14 14.86 19.65
N ASP A 263 -14.78 14.94 20.92
CA ASP A 263 -13.69 14.16 21.47
C ASP A 263 -14.05 12.68 21.48
N ILE A 264 -13.07 11.84 21.18
CA ILE A 264 -13.21 10.39 21.32
C ILE A 264 -13.18 10.03 22.80
N VAL A 265 -14.28 9.46 23.29
CA VAL A 265 -14.36 8.90 24.65
C VAL A 265 -13.74 7.51 24.64
N THR A 266 -12.61 7.34 25.32
CA THR A 266 -11.87 6.06 25.40
C THR A 266 -11.12 5.98 26.74
N PRO A 267 -10.93 4.79 27.32
CA PRO A 267 -10.08 4.59 28.50
C PRO A 267 -8.57 4.74 28.20
N LEU A 268 -8.17 4.76 26.92
CA LEU A 268 -6.78 4.91 26.50
C LEU A 268 -6.25 6.31 26.84
N ASP A 269 -5.01 6.39 27.34
CA ASP A 269 -4.30 7.66 27.48
C ASP A 269 -3.84 8.16 26.10
N ILE A 270 -4.63 9.04 25.50
CA ILE A 270 -4.33 9.69 24.22
C ILE A 270 -3.95 11.18 24.36
N GLY A 271 -3.86 11.68 25.60
CA GLY A 271 -3.67 13.10 25.89
C GLY A 271 -4.85 14.00 25.47
N PRO A 272 -4.69 15.33 25.61
CA PRO A 272 -5.68 16.29 25.16
C PRO A 272 -5.96 16.20 23.65
N GLN A 273 -7.23 16.25 23.28
CA GLN A 273 -7.67 16.20 21.89
C GLN A 273 -7.83 17.62 21.33
N PRO A 274 -7.06 18.02 20.29
CA PRO A 274 -7.11 19.39 19.78
C PRO A 274 -8.42 19.67 19.04
N LYS A 275 -8.80 20.94 18.97
CA LYS A 275 -9.98 21.37 18.19
C LYS A 275 -9.70 21.26 16.70
N GLY A 276 -10.69 20.80 15.94
CA GLY A 276 -10.62 20.75 14.49
C GLY A 276 -10.86 22.10 13.84
N VAL A 277 -10.26 22.27 12.66
CA VAL A 277 -10.45 23.44 11.79
C VAL A 277 -10.76 23.05 10.34
N ALA A 278 -10.63 21.77 9.99
CA ALA A 278 -10.87 21.31 8.64
C ALA A 278 -12.36 21.39 8.29
N ALA A 279 -12.66 21.75 7.05
CA ALA A 279 -14.02 21.70 6.52
C ALA A 279 -14.56 20.26 6.55
N ASP A 280 -15.88 20.14 6.77
CA ASP A 280 -16.63 18.87 6.80
C ASP A 280 -16.92 18.37 5.38
N THR A 281 -15.85 18.19 4.59
CA THR A 281 -15.91 17.71 3.21
C THR A 281 -14.73 16.77 2.95
N PRO A 282 -14.95 15.56 2.40
CA PRO A 282 -13.86 14.62 2.16
C PRO A 282 -12.96 15.11 1.02
N PHE A 283 -11.68 14.82 1.15
CA PHE A 283 -10.68 15.06 0.11
C PHE A 283 -10.19 13.72 -0.42
N LEU A 284 -10.18 13.55 -1.73
CA LEU A 284 -9.84 12.27 -2.34
C LEU A 284 -8.42 11.81 -2.00
N TYR A 285 -7.43 12.72 -2.01
CA TYR A 285 -6.05 12.41 -1.63
C TYR A 285 -5.94 11.85 -0.21
N PHE A 286 -6.43 12.60 0.79
CA PHE A 286 -6.38 12.20 2.20
C PHE A 286 -7.22 10.95 2.47
N THR A 287 -8.34 10.78 1.75
CA THR A 287 -9.12 9.55 1.80
C THR A 287 -8.30 8.35 1.32
N VAL A 288 -7.64 8.44 0.16
CA VAL A 288 -6.80 7.35 -0.37
C VAL A 288 -5.65 7.02 0.59
N ASN A 289 -4.97 8.03 1.13
CA ASN A 289 -3.88 7.81 2.09
C ASN A 289 -4.35 7.17 3.39
N ALA A 290 -5.47 7.66 3.96
CA ALA A 290 -6.07 7.05 5.14
C ALA A 290 -6.43 5.58 4.90
N LEU A 291 -7.02 5.24 3.75
CA LEU A 291 -7.36 3.86 3.42
C LEU A 291 -6.14 2.93 3.42
N VAL A 292 -4.95 3.42 3.04
CA VAL A 292 -3.70 2.65 3.05
C VAL A 292 -3.24 2.40 4.48
N GLY A 293 -3.02 3.43 5.31
CA GLY A 293 -2.51 3.22 6.68
C GLY A 293 -3.50 2.49 7.59
N ILE A 294 -4.81 2.68 7.38
CA ILE A 294 -5.85 1.94 8.10
C ILE A 294 -5.76 0.43 7.84
N ALA A 295 -5.31 0.01 6.65
CA ALA A 295 -5.17 -1.41 6.32
C ALA A 295 -4.21 -2.15 7.26
N ASP A 296 -3.21 -1.46 7.79
CA ASP A 296 -2.22 -2.05 8.69
C ASP A 296 -2.81 -2.45 10.05
N LEU A 297 -3.86 -1.76 10.53
CA LEU A 297 -4.54 -2.07 11.79
C LEU A 297 -5.14 -3.48 11.80
N PHE A 298 -5.47 -4.02 10.64
CA PHE A 298 -6.12 -5.31 10.51
C PHE A 298 -5.36 -6.29 9.62
N SER A 299 -4.08 -6.01 9.34
CA SER A 299 -3.18 -6.92 8.64
C SER A 299 -2.99 -8.25 9.39
N ALA A 300 -2.59 -9.29 8.66
CA ALA A 300 -2.30 -10.59 9.26
C ALA A 300 -1.20 -10.50 10.33
N ARG A 301 -0.17 -9.69 10.08
CA ARG A 301 0.93 -9.43 11.01
C ARG A 301 0.44 -8.82 12.33
N THR A 302 -0.36 -7.75 12.25
CA THR A 302 -0.91 -7.06 13.43
C THR A 302 -1.73 -8.01 14.31
N ARG A 303 -2.50 -8.91 13.69
CA ARG A 303 -3.28 -9.94 14.39
C ARG A 303 -2.40 -11.03 15.01
N VAL A 304 -1.49 -11.61 14.23
CA VAL A 304 -0.61 -12.72 14.65
C VAL A 304 0.31 -12.29 15.78
N LEU A 305 0.86 -11.07 15.70
CA LEU A 305 1.69 -10.51 16.75
C LEU A 305 0.88 -9.91 17.90
N SER A 306 -0.44 -9.86 17.83
CA SER A 306 -1.32 -9.25 18.85
C SER A 306 -0.79 -7.89 19.30
N LEU A 307 -0.62 -6.98 18.34
CA LEU A 307 -0.02 -5.64 18.59
C LEU A 307 -1.01 -4.63 19.17
N LEU A 308 -2.31 -4.92 19.10
CA LEU A 308 -3.37 -4.08 19.64
C LEU A 308 -3.87 -4.66 20.97
N ASN A 309 -4.10 -3.80 21.96
CA ASN A 309 -4.84 -4.14 23.18
C ASN A 309 -6.37 -4.07 22.95
N ASP A 310 -7.16 -4.50 23.92
CA ASP A 310 -8.63 -4.61 23.80
C ASP A 310 -9.32 -3.27 23.49
N ASP A 311 -8.87 -2.18 24.11
CA ASP A 311 -9.42 -0.84 23.87
C ASP A 311 -9.03 -0.31 22.49
N GLN A 312 -7.80 -0.59 22.03
CA GLN A 312 -7.33 -0.27 20.69
C GLN A 312 -8.08 -1.07 19.62
N ILE A 313 -8.42 -2.33 19.89
CA ILE A 313 -9.27 -3.15 18.99
C ILE A 313 -10.63 -2.48 18.80
N THR A 314 -11.21 -1.89 19.85
CA THR A 314 -12.49 -1.17 19.76
C THR A 314 -12.38 0.04 18.83
N LEU A 315 -11.32 0.84 18.94
CA LEU A 315 -11.06 1.95 18.02
C LEU A 315 -10.82 1.45 16.59
N ALA A 316 -10.00 0.41 16.41
CA ALA A 316 -9.69 -0.16 15.11
C ALA A 316 -10.95 -0.68 14.39
N GLN A 317 -11.88 -1.33 15.11
CA GLN A 317 -13.17 -1.77 14.55
C GLN A 317 -14.07 -0.59 14.13
N ALA A 318 -14.04 0.52 14.87
CA ALA A 318 -14.79 1.73 14.51
C ALA A 318 -14.23 2.41 13.25
N ILE A 319 -12.91 2.36 13.07
CA ILE A 319 -12.21 2.83 11.88
C ILE A 319 -12.47 1.88 10.70
N GLN A 320 -12.38 0.57 10.91
CA GLN A 320 -12.60 -0.44 9.87
C GLN A 320 -14.00 -0.31 9.25
N ARG A 321 -15.04 -0.08 10.05
CA ARG A 321 -16.40 0.18 9.53
C ARG A 321 -16.45 1.37 8.56
N ARG A 322 -15.77 2.48 8.89
CA ARG A 322 -15.68 3.65 8.00
C ARG A 322 -14.90 3.36 6.74
N TRP A 323 -13.83 2.59 6.88
CA TRP A 323 -12.98 2.14 5.78
C TRP A 323 -13.77 1.28 4.77
N ASP A 324 -14.57 0.33 5.26
CA ASP A 324 -15.45 -0.51 4.43
C ASP A 324 -16.52 0.34 3.70
N LEU A 325 -17.19 1.24 4.43
CA LEU A 325 -18.24 2.09 3.87
C LEU A 325 -17.71 3.06 2.82
N THR A 326 -16.53 3.64 3.06
CA THR A 326 -15.85 4.55 2.12
C THR A 326 -15.53 3.83 0.82
N GLN A 327 -14.91 2.64 0.88
CA GLN A 327 -14.62 1.87 -0.33
C GLN A 327 -15.90 1.48 -1.07
N SER A 328 -16.95 1.06 -0.35
CA SER A 328 -18.22 0.71 -0.97
C SER A 328 -18.86 1.91 -1.67
N TYR A 329 -18.79 3.10 -1.07
CA TYR A 329 -19.24 4.36 -1.68
C TYR A 329 -18.48 4.62 -2.99
N TRP A 330 -17.16 4.76 -2.92
CA TRP A 330 -16.33 5.16 -4.05
C TRP A 330 -16.37 4.13 -5.19
N ARG A 331 -16.40 2.84 -4.87
CA ARG A 331 -16.63 1.78 -5.86
C ARG A 331 -17.95 1.97 -6.60
N THR A 332 -19.03 2.21 -5.85
CA THR A 332 -20.37 2.36 -6.43
C THR A 332 -20.41 3.55 -7.38
N ILE A 333 -19.80 4.68 -7.01
CA ILE A 333 -19.71 5.86 -7.88
C ILE A 333 -18.84 5.56 -9.11
N ALA A 334 -17.64 5.03 -8.92
CA ALA A 334 -16.65 4.85 -9.98
C ALA A 334 -17.07 3.82 -11.04
N THR A 335 -17.87 2.82 -10.66
CA THR A 335 -18.33 1.73 -11.53
C THR A 335 -19.82 1.82 -11.88
N TYR A 336 -20.46 2.95 -11.60
CA TYR A 336 -21.89 3.13 -11.80
C TYR A 336 -22.31 2.92 -13.25
N GLY A 337 -23.46 2.25 -13.44
CA GLY A 337 -24.10 2.07 -14.74
C GLY A 337 -23.69 0.79 -15.47
N ARG A 338 -24.34 0.53 -16.62
CA ARG A 338 -24.11 -0.66 -17.46
C ARG A 338 -23.23 -0.39 -18.69
N GLY A 339 -22.92 0.88 -18.96
CA GLY A 339 -22.09 1.32 -20.09
C GLY A 339 -20.68 1.66 -19.64
N THR A 340 -20.09 2.69 -20.26
CA THR A 340 -18.83 3.31 -19.82
C THR A 340 -18.89 3.68 -18.35
N TRP A 341 -17.86 3.34 -17.59
CA TRP A 341 -17.80 3.66 -16.17
C TRP A 341 -17.39 5.11 -15.99
N PRO A 342 -17.88 5.79 -14.94
CA PRO A 342 -17.38 7.12 -14.58
C PRO A 342 -15.85 7.16 -14.43
N LEU A 343 -15.22 6.06 -13.98
CA LEU A 343 -13.77 5.96 -13.88
C LEU A 343 -13.03 6.08 -15.23
N GLU A 344 -13.69 5.75 -16.34
CA GLU A 344 -13.09 5.81 -17.68
C GLU A 344 -13.16 7.22 -18.28
N ASP A 345 -13.92 8.14 -17.68
CA ASP A 345 -14.02 9.54 -18.08
C ASP A 345 -12.90 10.35 -17.40
N ILE A 346 -11.74 10.42 -18.07
CA ILE A 346 -10.51 11.05 -17.54
C ILE A 346 -10.36 12.46 -18.14
N PRO A 347 -10.19 13.53 -17.32
CA PRO A 347 -9.91 13.49 -15.87
C PRO A 347 -11.17 13.38 -15.01
N TRP A 348 -11.05 12.70 -13.87
CA TRP A 348 -12.07 12.64 -12.85
C TRP A 348 -12.42 14.03 -12.33
N ARG A 349 -13.73 14.31 -12.26
CA ARG A 349 -14.31 15.54 -11.73
C ARG A 349 -14.91 15.31 -10.34
N THR A 350 -14.41 16.04 -9.35
CA THR A 350 -14.93 16.04 -7.98
C THR A 350 -16.22 16.87 -7.86
N VAL A 351 -16.92 16.74 -6.72
CA VAL A 351 -18.20 17.45 -6.52
C VAL A 351 -18.05 18.97 -6.39
N ASP A 352 -16.84 19.46 -6.10
CA ASP A 352 -16.46 20.87 -6.14
C ASP A 352 -16.01 21.33 -7.55
N GLU A 353 -16.29 20.53 -8.58
CA GLU A 353 -16.04 20.78 -10.00
C GLU A 353 -14.55 20.89 -10.40
N LYS A 354 -13.62 20.50 -9.51
CA LYS A 354 -12.20 20.38 -9.87
C LYS A 354 -11.92 19.11 -10.67
N GLU A 355 -10.99 19.22 -11.60
CA GLU A 355 -10.58 18.12 -12.47
C GLU A 355 -9.08 17.88 -12.36
N SER A 356 -8.69 16.62 -12.24
CA SER A 356 -7.29 16.24 -12.27
C SER A 356 -7.11 14.77 -12.66
N ASP A 357 -6.08 14.49 -13.47
CA ASP A 357 -5.61 13.12 -13.71
C ASP A 357 -5.19 12.45 -12.39
N TYR A 358 -4.70 13.23 -11.40
CA TYR A 358 -4.39 12.74 -10.05
C TYR A 358 -5.63 12.20 -9.34
N TYR A 359 -6.78 12.85 -9.50
CA TYR A 359 -8.04 12.37 -8.92
C TYR A 359 -8.48 11.08 -9.58
N SER A 360 -8.33 10.96 -10.89
CA SER A 360 -8.59 9.70 -11.61
C SER A 360 -7.76 8.56 -11.02
N LEU A 361 -6.46 8.80 -10.82
CA LEU A 361 -5.55 7.84 -10.18
C LEU A 361 -6.00 7.49 -8.75
N GLY A 362 -6.43 8.47 -7.95
CA GLY A 362 -6.99 8.25 -6.62
C GLY A 362 -8.20 7.31 -6.63
N VAL A 363 -9.16 7.53 -7.52
CA VAL A 363 -10.36 6.68 -7.63
C VAL A 363 -10.02 5.26 -8.11
N THR A 364 -9.04 5.10 -9.02
CA THR A 364 -8.60 3.74 -9.42
C THR A 364 -8.16 2.90 -8.22
N ALA A 365 -7.53 3.51 -7.21
CA ALA A 365 -7.08 2.82 -6.00
C ALA A 365 -8.23 2.12 -5.26
N MET A 366 -9.34 2.85 -5.09
CA MET A 366 -10.53 2.36 -4.39
C MET A 366 -11.26 1.27 -5.19
N VAL A 367 -11.22 1.34 -6.53
CA VAL A 367 -11.80 0.30 -7.38
C VAL A 367 -10.97 -0.98 -7.37
N VAL A 368 -9.65 -0.89 -7.58
CA VAL A 368 -8.74 -2.06 -7.58
C VAL A 368 -8.85 -2.85 -6.28
N GLN A 369 -8.92 -2.18 -5.13
CA GLN A 369 -9.07 -2.82 -3.83
C GLN A 369 -10.28 -3.74 -3.75
N SER A 370 -11.39 -3.32 -4.36
CA SER A 370 -12.64 -4.06 -4.32
C SER A 370 -12.69 -5.26 -5.28
N LEU A 371 -11.85 -5.27 -6.31
CA LEU A 371 -11.84 -6.33 -7.34
C LEU A 371 -11.25 -7.65 -6.83
N VAL A 372 -10.48 -7.64 -5.74
CA VAL A 372 -9.88 -8.84 -5.11
C VAL A 372 -10.93 -9.94 -4.84
N ASN A 373 -12.16 -9.56 -4.49
CA ASN A 373 -13.20 -10.49 -4.05
C ASN A 373 -14.24 -10.85 -5.13
N ASN A 374 -14.08 -10.38 -6.37
CA ASN A 374 -15.11 -10.51 -7.41
C ASN A 374 -14.76 -11.54 -8.49
N ARG A 375 -15.67 -12.49 -8.78
CA ARG A 375 -15.47 -13.53 -9.81
C ARG A 375 -15.49 -12.99 -11.25
N ALA A 376 -16.05 -11.81 -11.49
CA ALA A 376 -16.02 -11.11 -12.79
C ALA A 376 -14.77 -10.22 -12.98
N ALA A 377 -13.77 -10.34 -12.09
CA ALA A 377 -12.66 -9.41 -11.97
C ALA A 377 -11.89 -9.14 -13.27
N ASP A 378 -11.70 -10.10 -14.18
CA ASP A 378 -10.81 -9.88 -15.33
C ASP A 378 -11.35 -8.89 -16.38
N VAL A 379 -12.67 -8.84 -16.62
CA VAL A 379 -13.27 -7.86 -17.56
C VAL A 379 -13.19 -6.46 -16.96
N ASP A 380 -13.59 -6.36 -15.70
CA ASP A 380 -13.56 -5.15 -14.90
C ASP A 380 -12.12 -4.61 -14.76
N LEU A 381 -11.16 -5.50 -14.51
CA LEU A 381 -9.73 -5.19 -14.43
C LEU A 381 -9.17 -4.73 -15.77
N GLY A 382 -9.67 -5.26 -16.90
CA GLY A 382 -9.27 -4.80 -18.22
C GLY A 382 -9.61 -3.34 -18.48
N ARG A 383 -10.74 -2.85 -17.94
CA ARG A 383 -11.13 -1.43 -18.00
C ARG A 383 -10.22 -0.58 -17.12
N VAL A 384 -9.94 -1.03 -15.90
CA VAL A 384 -8.99 -0.34 -15.00
C VAL A 384 -7.59 -0.28 -15.61
N ALA A 385 -7.12 -1.37 -16.23
CA ALA A 385 -5.83 -1.41 -16.91
C ALA A 385 -5.73 -0.37 -18.03
N ALA A 386 -6.80 -0.18 -18.81
CA ALA A 386 -6.85 0.86 -19.84
C ALA A 386 -6.76 2.28 -19.25
N VAL A 387 -7.45 2.53 -18.12
CA VAL A 387 -7.35 3.80 -17.39
C VAL A 387 -5.92 4.06 -16.90
N LEU A 388 -5.26 3.06 -16.30
CA LEU A 388 -3.89 3.20 -15.81
C LEU A 388 -2.89 3.47 -16.95
N GLU A 389 -3.06 2.82 -18.11
CA GLU A 389 -2.24 3.10 -19.30
C GLU A 389 -2.45 4.51 -19.83
N GLU A 390 -3.70 4.96 -19.92
CA GLU A 390 -4.02 6.31 -20.39
C GLU A 390 -3.44 7.37 -19.43
N LEU A 391 -3.54 7.16 -18.11
CA LEU A 391 -2.90 8.03 -17.12
C LEU A 391 -1.37 8.07 -17.27
N ALA A 392 -0.73 6.95 -17.58
CA ALA A 392 0.71 6.90 -17.84
C ALA A 392 1.11 7.72 -19.08
N VAL A 393 0.26 7.71 -20.12
CA VAL A 393 0.45 8.48 -21.36
C VAL A 393 0.26 9.97 -21.10
N ARG A 394 -0.84 10.34 -20.45
CA ARG A 394 -1.21 11.74 -20.17
C ARG A 394 -0.20 12.42 -19.25
N ALA A 395 0.31 11.69 -18.25
CA ALA A 395 1.34 12.19 -17.34
C ALA A 395 2.77 12.18 -17.90
N ARG A 396 2.99 11.88 -19.19
CA ARG A 396 4.34 11.82 -19.81
C ARG A 396 5.32 10.88 -19.10
N ILE A 397 4.80 9.77 -18.57
CA ILE A 397 5.63 8.73 -17.94
C ILE A 397 6.15 7.78 -19.00
N ILE A 398 5.25 7.30 -19.88
CA ILE A 398 5.59 6.38 -20.98
C ILE A 398 5.63 7.07 -22.35
N ARG A 399 5.54 8.41 -22.35
CA ARG A 399 5.68 9.27 -23.53
C ARG A 399 6.64 10.40 -23.21
N ARG A 400 7.38 10.83 -24.22
CA ARG A 400 8.29 11.99 -24.11
C ARG A 400 7.47 13.25 -23.80
N ALA A 401 7.90 14.02 -22.79
CA ALA A 401 7.43 15.38 -22.57
C ALA A 401 8.01 16.34 -23.62
N VAL A 402 7.20 17.29 -24.07
CA VAL A 402 7.64 18.42 -24.88
C VAL A 402 7.76 19.67 -24.03
N PRO A 403 8.57 20.67 -24.44
CA PRO A 403 8.72 21.90 -23.66
C PRO A 403 7.38 22.59 -23.39
N GLY A 404 7.14 22.95 -22.14
CA GLY A 404 5.90 23.60 -21.69
C GLY A 404 4.70 22.67 -21.54
N ASP A 405 4.87 21.35 -21.57
CA ASP A 405 3.79 20.37 -21.37
C ASP A 405 3.12 20.57 -19.98
N PRO A 406 1.82 20.92 -19.91
CA PRO A 406 1.11 21.07 -18.64
C PRO A 406 1.18 19.82 -17.72
N PRO A 407 1.16 18.58 -18.23
CA PRO A 407 1.29 17.39 -17.39
C PRO A 407 2.58 17.30 -16.57
N VAL A 408 3.65 18.03 -16.94
CA VAL A 408 4.89 18.07 -16.15
C VAL A 408 4.65 18.65 -14.76
N LEU A 409 3.67 19.55 -14.61
CA LEU A 409 3.29 20.15 -13.33
C LEU A 409 2.83 19.13 -12.29
N MET A 410 2.31 17.96 -12.71
CA MET A 410 1.96 16.88 -11.78
C MET A 410 3.18 16.24 -11.12
N HIS A 411 4.38 16.41 -11.70
CA HIS A 411 5.63 15.87 -11.17
C HIS A 411 6.43 16.92 -10.40
N SER A 412 6.41 18.17 -10.87
CA SER A 412 7.02 19.30 -10.15
C SER A 412 6.37 20.63 -10.59
N PRO A 413 5.93 21.48 -9.65
CA PRO A 413 6.03 21.32 -8.19
C PRO A 413 5.09 20.24 -7.62
N GLY A 414 4.12 19.75 -8.39
CA GLY A 414 3.09 18.82 -7.94
C GLY A 414 1.68 19.43 -8.04
N VAL A 415 0.68 18.67 -7.63
CA VAL A 415 -0.72 19.10 -7.61
C VAL A 415 -1.03 19.79 -6.27
N PRO A 416 -1.45 21.07 -6.26
CA PRO A 416 -1.85 21.75 -5.05
C PRO A 416 -3.26 21.34 -4.60
N ILE A 417 -3.41 21.05 -3.31
CA ILE A 417 -4.69 20.75 -2.66
C ILE A 417 -4.98 21.85 -1.65
N ASN A 418 -6.05 22.61 -1.90
CA ASN A 418 -6.46 23.70 -1.01
C ASN A 418 -7.10 23.15 0.26
N LEU A 419 -6.55 23.49 1.42
CA LEU A 419 -6.97 22.97 2.72
C LEU A 419 -8.10 23.83 3.30
N HIS A 420 -9.31 23.60 2.80
CA HIS A 420 -10.49 24.37 3.20
C HIS A 420 -10.70 24.37 4.73
N GLY A 421 -10.91 25.56 5.30
CA GLY A 421 -11.05 25.80 6.74
C GLY A 421 -9.76 26.26 7.45
N SER A 422 -8.60 26.14 6.79
CA SER A 422 -7.30 26.54 7.36
C SER A 422 -7.12 28.06 7.51
N ASP A 423 -7.89 28.86 6.77
CA ASP A 423 -7.85 30.32 6.75
C ASP A 423 -8.37 30.97 8.05
N VAL A 424 -8.99 30.19 8.93
CA VAL A 424 -9.44 30.66 10.25
C VAL A 424 -8.26 31.08 11.14
N LEU A 425 -7.06 30.54 10.89
CA LEU A 425 -5.86 30.76 11.72
C LEU A 425 -4.74 31.54 11.01
N GLY A 426 -4.95 31.98 9.77
CA GLY A 426 -3.89 32.60 8.96
C GLY A 426 -4.19 32.54 7.46
N PRO A 427 -3.17 32.60 6.58
CA PRO A 427 -3.36 32.41 5.14
C PRO A 427 -3.98 31.06 4.79
N HIS A 428 -4.63 30.97 3.64
CA HIS A 428 -5.16 29.69 3.15
C HIS A 428 -4.00 28.71 2.88
N LEU A 429 -4.06 27.54 3.50
CA LEU A 429 -3.03 26.52 3.35
C LEU A 429 -3.25 25.65 2.11
N VAL A 430 -2.14 25.17 1.57
CA VAL A 430 -2.04 24.27 0.43
C VAL A 430 -1.17 23.09 0.82
N TRP A 431 -1.60 21.90 0.41
CA TRP A 431 -0.82 20.66 0.45
C TRP A 431 -0.42 20.26 -0.96
N VAL A 432 0.88 20.11 -1.23
CA VAL A 432 1.38 19.81 -2.57
C VAL A 432 1.73 18.33 -2.69
N VAL A 433 1.17 17.67 -3.70
CA VAL A 433 1.40 16.23 -3.95
C VAL A 433 2.14 16.00 -5.25
N SER A 434 3.29 15.34 -5.20
CA SER A 434 4.20 15.12 -6.34
C SER A 434 4.49 13.63 -6.60
N ASP A 435 3.72 12.74 -6.00
CA ASP A 435 3.90 11.28 -6.02
C ASP A 435 3.16 10.57 -7.16
N PHE A 436 2.64 11.29 -8.17
CA PHE A 436 1.79 10.71 -9.22
C PHE A 436 2.42 9.46 -9.85
N ALA A 437 3.70 9.51 -10.23
CA ALA A 437 4.38 8.41 -10.90
C ALA A 437 4.50 7.16 -10.01
N ILE A 438 4.88 7.32 -8.75
CA ILE A 438 5.04 6.19 -7.81
C ILE A 438 3.68 5.63 -7.39
N THR A 439 2.67 6.49 -7.22
CA THR A 439 1.30 6.05 -6.95
C THR A 439 0.73 5.27 -8.13
N LEU A 440 0.97 5.71 -9.38
CA LEU A 440 0.59 4.96 -10.58
C LEU A 440 1.25 3.58 -10.64
N LEU A 441 2.55 3.50 -10.31
CA LEU A 441 3.27 2.22 -10.25
C LEU A 441 2.66 1.27 -9.22
N LYS A 442 2.40 1.76 -7.99
CA LYS A 442 1.75 0.97 -6.93
C LYS A 442 0.41 0.41 -7.40
N ARG A 443 -0.44 1.23 -8.02
CA ARG A 443 -1.76 0.77 -8.52
C ARG A 443 -1.63 -0.23 -9.65
N THR A 444 -0.67 -0.02 -10.55
CA THR A 444 -0.42 -0.94 -11.69
C THR A 444 0.04 -2.32 -11.21
N ILE A 445 0.93 -2.37 -10.22
CA ILE A 445 1.45 -3.64 -9.67
C ILE A 445 0.39 -4.36 -8.85
N TRP A 446 -0.41 -3.63 -8.09
CA TRP A 446 -1.54 -4.21 -7.38
C TRP A 446 -2.60 -4.77 -8.34
N ALA A 447 -2.95 -4.03 -9.40
CA ALA A 447 -3.82 -4.55 -10.46
C ALA A 447 -3.22 -5.83 -11.08
N ALA A 448 -1.89 -5.90 -11.26
CA ALA A 448 -1.22 -7.08 -11.77
C ALA A 448 -1.26 -8.28 -10.82
N SER A 449 -1.23 -8.07 -9.50
CA SER A 449 -1.26 -9.17 -8.51
C SER A 449 -2.64 -9.83 -8.43
N ILE A 450 -3.72 -9.09 -8.69
CA ILE A 450 -5.09 -9.62 -8.66
C ILE A 450 -5.55 -10.21 -10.01
N ALA A 451 -4.83 -9.91 -11.11
CA ALA A 451 -5.14 -10.39 -12.45
C ALA A 451 -5.13 -11.93 -12.51
N GLN A 452 -6.24 -12.54 -12.92
CA GLN A 452 -6.33 -14.00 -13.07
C GLN A 452 -5.89 -14.45 -14.48
N ASN A 453 -6.00 -13.56 -15.47
CA ASN A 453 -5.53 -13.78 -16.83
C ASN A 453 -4.05 -13.43 -17.00
N THR A 454 -3.24 -14.42 -17.43
CA THR A 454 -1.81 -14.25 -17.75
C THR A 454 -1.53 -13.09 -18.70
N ARG A 455 -2.32 -12.91 -19.76
CA ARG A 455 -2.12 -11.82 -20.73
C ARG A 455 -2.35 -10.45 -20.10
N MET A 456 -3.34 -10.34 -19.23
CA MET A 456 -3.62 -9.08 -18.51
C MET A 456 -2.50 -8.80 -17.50
N ARG A 457 -2.08 -9.81 -16.76
CA ARG A 457 -0.95 -9.72 -15.82
C ARG A 457 0.33 -9.28 -16.54
N GLU A 458 0.67 -9.89 -17.67
CA GLU A 458 1.83 -9.51 -18.48
C GLU A 458 1.75 -8.07 -18.98
N ARG A 459 0.58 -7.64 -19.46
CA ARG A 459 0.33 -6.25 -19.90
C ARG A 459 0.58 -5.25 -18.77
N LEU A 460 0.01 -5.49 -17.59
CA LEU A 460 0.19 -4.63 -16.41
C LEU A 460 1.64 -4.64 -15.90
N LEU A 461 2.31 -5.79 -15.88
CA LEU A 461 3.72 -5.88 -15.52
C LEU A 461 4.64 -5.16 -16.51
N ALA A 462 4.31 -5.18 -17.81
CA ALA A 462 5.02 -4.42 -18.82
C ALA A 462 4.82 -2.91 -18.68
N LEU A 463 3.62 -2.46 -18.29
CA LEU A 463 3.38 -1.07 -17.93
C LEU A 463 4.18 -0.68 -16.68
N ALA A 464 4.17 -1.53 -15.64
CA ALA A 464 4.91 -1.29 -14.41
C ALA A 464 6.43 -1.16 -14.64
N ASP A 465 7.04 -1.99 -15.50
CA ASP A 465 8.47 -1.84 -15.86
C ASP A 465 8.75 -0.49 -16.53
N GLN A 466 7.86 -0.01 -17.40
CA GLN A 466 8.02 1.30 -18.03
C GLN A 466 7.93 2.44 -17.02
N ILE A 467 6.95 2.40 -16.10
CA ILE A 467 6.81 3.40 -15.03
C ILE A 467 8.01 3.33 -14.08
N TRP A 468 8.47 2.14 -13.72
CA TRP A 468 9.64 1.95 -12.86
C TRP A 468 10.90 2.56 -13.48
N ARG A 469 11.13 2.36 -14.79
CA ARG A 469 12.26 3.01 -15.49
C ARG A 469 12.19 4.53 -15.40
N HIS A 470 10.99 5.11 -15.54
CA HIS A 470 10.80 6.55 -15.37
C HIS A 470 11.17 7.01 -13.95
N ILE A 471 10.69 6.31 -12.92
CA ILE A 471 11.02 6.61 -11.52
C ILE A 471 12.51 6.47 -11.25
N MET A 472 13.17 5.48 -11.86
CA MET A 472 14.60 5.28 -11.70
C MET A 472 15.45 6.40 -12.26
N LEU A 473 15.00 7.04 -13.35
CA LEU A 473 15.67 8.20 -13.90
C LEU A 473 15.58 9.42 -12.98
N ARG A 474 14.58 9.49 -12.09
CA ARG A 474 14.42 10.57 -11.10
C ARG A 474 15.29 10.39 -9.84
N ARG A 475 16.14 9.37 -9.78
CA ARG A 475 17.03 9.15 -8.63
C ARG A 475 18.16 10.19 -8.63
N HIS A 476 18.56 10.67 -7.45
CA HIS A 476 19.76 11.49 -7.31
C HIS A 476 20.99 10.67 -7.75
N THR A 477 21.85 11.27 -8.56
CA THR A 477 23.03 10.61 -9.15
C THR A 477 24.30 10.79 -8.32
N ASP A 478 24.34 11.82 -7.50
CA ASP A 478 25.50 12.31 -6.79
C ASP A 478 25.09 13.01 -5.48
N GLY A 479 26.10 13.37 -4.67
CA GLY A 479 25.90 14.03 -3.39
C GLY A 479 25.39 13.10 -2.27
N PRO A 480 25.02 13.69 -1.11
CA PRO A 480 24.52 12.94 0.06
C PRO A 480 23.23 12.16 -0.24
N ALA A 481 22.38 12.68 -1.13
CA ALA A 481 21.14 12.06 -1.55
C ALA A 481 21.32 10.97 -2.63
N ALA A 482 22.53 10.74 -3.14
CA ALA A 482 22.77 9.77 -4.22
C ALA A 482 22.10 8.42 -3.92
N GLY A 483 21.34 7.89 -4.88
CA GLY A 483 20.58 6.65 -4.69
C GLY A 483 19.19 6.80 -4.08
N LEU A 484 18.81 7.99 -3.62
CA LEU A 484 17.47 8.32 -3.12
C LEU A 484 16.69 9.18 -4.14
N TRP A 485 15.46 9.55 -3.78
CA TRP A 485 14.55 10.35 -4.58
C TRP A 485 14.24 11.68 -3.86
N ASP A 486 13.76 12.72 -4.54
CA ASP A 486 13.26 12.74 -5.92
C ASP A 486 13.84 13.88 -6.75
N GLN A 487 14.37 13.60 -7.93
CA GLN A 487 15.02 14.58 -8.80
C GLN A 487 14.32 14.63 -10.17
N PRO A 488 13.14 15.28 -10.29
CA PRO A 488 12.33 15.26 -11.53
C PRO A 488 13.03 15.95 -12.72
N GLY A 489 13.95 16.89 -12.45
CA GLY A 489 14.80 17.51 -13.47
C GLY A 489 15.73 16.56 -14.21
N ASN A 490 15.94 15.33 -13.73
CA ASN A 490 16.67 14.30 -14.47
C ASN A 490 15.85 13.72 -15.63
N VAL A 491 14.52 13.87 -15.62
CA VAL A 491 13.62 13.36 -16.65
C VAL A 491 13.03 14.48 -17.49
N PHE A 492 12.67 15.60 -16.87
CA PHE A 492 12.05 16.73 -17.55
C PHE A 492 13.04 17.88 -17.65
N SER A 493 13.47 18.19 -18.88
CA SER A 493 14.46 19.25 -19.17
C SER A 493 14.04 20.65 -18.74
N ASP A 494 12.74 20.89 -18.63
CA ASP A 494 12.19 22.20 -18.28
C ASP A 494 12.30 22.50 -16.79
N ILE A 495 12.44 21.46 -15.96
CA ILE A 495 12.61 21.61 -14.52
C ILE A 495 14.08 21.95 -14.25
N GLN A 496 14.33 23.23 -13.98
CA GLN A 496 15.67 23.72 -13.65
C GLN A 496 16.06 23.47 -12.18
N VAL A 497 15.06 23.30 -11.30
CA VAL A 497 15.30 23.10 -9.87
C VAL A 497 16.02 21.77 -9.66
N ARG A 498 17.15 21.84 -8.96
CA ARG A 498 17.92 20.69 -8.50
C ARG A 498 18.01 20.74 -6.98
N ASP A 499 17.60 19.65 -6.36
CA ASP A 499 17.59 19.52 -4.92
C ASP A 499 18.84 18.72 -4.49
N GLU A 500 19.50 19.17 -3.44
CA GLU A 500 20.70 18.49 -2.92
C GLU A 500 20.35 17.40 -1.89
N GLU A 501 19.21 17.55 -1.23
CA GLU A 501 18.69 16.67 -0.18
C GLU A 501 17.53 15.80 -0.72
N PRO A 502 17.35 14.58 -0.18
CA PRO A 502 16.30 13.68 -0.63
C PRO A 502 14.92 14.18 -0.19
N SER A 503 13.90 13.84 -0.97
CA SER A 503 12.51 13.80 -0.55
C SER A 503 12.24 12.47 0.14
N TRP A 504 12.09 12.49 1.47
CA TRP A 504 11.66 11.30 2.21
C TRP A 504 10.25 10.87 1.83
N TYR A 505 9.35 11.83 1.57
CA TYR A 505 8.01 11.58 1.00
C TYR A 505 8.02 10.67 -0.22
N PHE A 506 8.88 10.94 -1.21
CA PHE A 506 8.95 10.12 -2.41
C PHE A 506 9.73 8.82 -2.16
N SER A 507 10.85 8.89 -1.43
CA SER A 507 11.72 7.74 -1.15
C SER A 507 11.00 6.66 -0.35
N GLU A 508 10.24 7.04 0.68
CA GLU A 508 9.38 6.16 1.47
C GLU A 508 8.34 5.47 0.57
N ARG A 509 7.70 6.21 -0.33
CA ARG A 509 6.73 5.61 -1.25
C ARG A 509 7.37 4.60 -2.21
N VAL A 510 8.62 4.80 -2.59
CA VAL A 510 9.39 3.80 -3.36
C VAL A 510 9.63 2.55 -2.50
N VAL A 511 9.95 2.71 -1.21
CA VAL A 511 10.09 1.59 -0.28
C VAL A 511 8.79 0.80 -0.16
N GLU A 512 7.65 1.46 0.06
CA GLU A 512 6.35 0.77 0.15
C GLU A 512 6.05 -0.04 -1.12
N PHE A 513 6.34 0.53 -2.28
CA PHE A 513 6.20 -0.16 -3.56
C PHE A 513 7.11 -1.40 -3.64
N LEU A 514 8.39 -1.27 -3.32
CA LEU A 514 9.34 -2.37 -3.41
C LEU A 514 9.00 -3.50 -2.44
N VAL A 515 8.53 -3.17 -1.23
CA VAL A 515 8.02 -4.15 -0.27
C VAL A 515 6.80 -4.89 -0.84
N SER A 516 5.84 -4.16 -1.39
CA SER A 516 4.65 -4.75 -2.04
C SER A 516 5.02 -5.66 -3.21
N ALA A 517 5.99 -5.25 -4.03
CA ALA A 517 6.49 -6.04 -5.16
C ALA A 517 7.27 -7.28 -4.71
N ALA A 518 8.05 -7.18 -3.63
CA ALA A 518 8.77 -8.31 -3.04
C ALA A 518 7.80 -9.34 -2.46
N ALA A 519 6.79 -8.89 -1.71
CA ALA A 519 5.74 -9.76 -1.16
C ALA A 519 4.98 -10.49 -2.29
N SER A 520 4.60 -9.77 -3.35
CA SER A 520 3.90 -10.34 -4.52
C SER A 520 4.76 -11.34 -5.30
N SER A 521 6.09 -11.21 -5.26
CA SER A 521 7.01 -12.14 -5.94
C SER A 521 7.08 -13.51 -5.25
N GLY A 522 6.67 -13.60 -3.98
CA GLY A 522 6.57 -14.85 -3.23
C GLY A 522 5.28 -15.63 -3.50
N GLU A 523 4.30 -15.03 -4.19
CA GLU A 523 3.02 -15.69 -4.49
C GLU A 523 3.19 -16.81 -5.51
N PRO A 524 2.44 -17.93 -5.39
CA PRO A 524 2.48 -19.00 -6.37
C PRO A 524 2.07 -18.48 -7.76
N PRO A 525 2.58 -19.09 -8.85
CA PRO A 525 2.18 -18.74 -10.21
C PRO A 525 0.66 -18.78 -10.40
N LEU A 526 0.15 -18.01 -11.37
CA LEU A 526 -1.27 -18.03 -11.70
C LEU A 526 -1.75 -19.45 -11.98
N ARG A 527 -2.83 -19.83 -11.30
CA ARG A 527 -3.46 -21.14 -11.44
C ARG A 527 -4.27 -21.14 -12.74
N SER A 528 -3.92 -22.02 -13.67
CA SER A 528 -4.81 -22.34 -14.79
C SER A 528 -5.63 -23.57 -14.40
N PRO A 529 -6.97 -23.46 -14.27
CA PRO A 529 -7.82 -24.61 -13.97
C PRO A 529 -7.64 -25.75 -14.98
N GLN A 530 -7.45 -25.39 -16.25
CA GLN A 530 -7.21 -26.35 -17.34
C GLN A 530 -5.88 -27.12 -17.14
N LEU A 531 -4.81 -26.43 -16.70
CA LEU A 531 -3.55 -27.09 -16.42
C LEU A 531 -3.63 -27.98 -15.18
N VAL A 532 -4.37 -27.56 -14.15
CA VAL A 532 -4.60 -28.38 -12.96
C VAL A 532 -5.38 -29.64 -13.33
N GLU A 533 -6.47 -29.50 -14.10
CA GLU A 533 -7.28 -30.62 -14.55
C GLU A 533 -6.48 -31.61 -15.39
N LEU A 534 -5.73 -31.11 -16.39
CA LEU A 534 -4.84 -31.94 -17.20
C LEU A 534 -3.78 -32.64 -16.35
N ALA A 535 -3.16 -31.92 -15.41
CA ALA A 535 -2.15 -32.50 -14.52
C ALA A 535 -2.73 -33.61 -13.64
N LEU A 536 -3.96 -33.44 -13.12
CA LEU A 536 -4.65 -34.45 -12.33
C LEU A 536 -5.02 -35.69 -13.15
N GLN A 537 -5.46 -35.51 -14.40
CA GLN A 537 -5.73 -36.61 -15.32
C GLN A 537 -4.44 -37.42 -15.61
N MET A 538 -3.35 -36.74 -15.97
CA MET A 538 -2.06 -37.38 -16.22
C MET A 538 -1.49 -38.06 -14.96
N LEU A 539 -1.66 -37.44 -13.79
CA LEU A 539 -1.24 -38.03 -12.51
C LEU A 539 -1.97 -39.35 -12.24
N GLY A 540 -3.28 -39.39 -12.47
CA GLY A 540 -4.09 -40.60 -12.31
C GLY A 540 -3.63 -41.74 -13.22
N GLU A 541 -3.30 -41.44 -14.48
CA GLU A 541 -2.72 -42.42 -15.41
C GLU A 541 -1.35 -42.93 -14.93
N ALA A 542 -0.44 -42.03 -14.55
CA ALA A 542 0.89 -42.41 -14.11
C ALA A 542 0.88 -43.26 -12.84
N GLU A 543 -0.01 -42.97 -11.90
CA GLU A 543 -0.21 -43.76 -10.67
C GLU A 543 -0.76 -45.15 -11.00
N HIS A 544 -1.73 -45.24 -11.92
CA HIS A 544 -2.25 -46.53 -12.38
C HIS A 544 -1.17 -47.41 -13.02
N LEU A 545 -0.32 -46.83 -13.88
CA LEU A 545 0.79 -47.53 -14.51
C LEU A 545 1.87 -47.96 -13.50
N LEU A 546 2.14 -47.13 -12.48
CA LEU A 546 3.05 -47.50 -11.39
C LEU A 546 2.52 -48.70 -10.60
N ASP A 547 1.23 -48.68 -10.24
CA ASP A 547 0.60 -49.79 -9.53
C ASP A 547 0.65 -51.09 -10.36
N GLN A 548 0.44 -50.98 -11.68
CA GLN A 548 0.57 -52.12 -12.59
C GLN A 548 2.00 -52.68 -12.61
N GLU A 549 3.03 -51.83 -12.68
CA GLU A 549 4.43 -52.28 -12.64
C GLU A 549 4.82 -52.91 -11.30
N LEU A 550 4.25 -52.44 -10.19
CA LEU A 550 4.47 -53.02 -8.86
C LEU A 550 3.81 -54.41 -8.71
N VAL A 551 2.63 -54.62 -9.31
CA VAL A 551 1.91 -55.91 -9.27
C VAL A 551 2.52 -56.94 -10.22
N THR A 552 2.96 -56.51 -11.41
CA THR A 552 3.39 -57.43 -12.48
C THR A 552 4.78 -58.02 -12.25
N ARG A 553 5.61 -57.41 -11.37
CA ARG A 553 6.99 -57.86 -11.15
C ARG A 553 7.13 -58.82 -9.96
N PRO A 554 7.84 -59.96 -10.12
CA PRO A 554 8.20 -60.81 -8.99
C PRO A 554 9.16 -60.09 -8.04
N LEU A 555 8.95 -60.23 -6.72
CA LEU A 555 9.74 -59.63 -5.63
C LEU A 555 11.26 -59.95 -5.63
N VAL A 556 11.75 -60.78 -6.55
CA VAL A 556 13.12 -61.34 -6.53
C VAL A 556 14.05 -60.69 -7.59
N GLY A 557 13.56 -59.78 -8.45
CA GLY A 557 14.35 -59.22 -9.57
C GLY A 557 15.12 -57.92 -9.29
N GLY A 558 16.42 -58.03 -8.95
CA GLY A 558 17.48 -57.04 -9.27
C GLY A 558 17.62 -55.78 -8.41
N GLN A 559 18.77 -55.62 -7.73
CA GLN A 559 19.14 -54.46 -6.89
C GLN A 559 19.15 -53.09 -7.62
N THR A 560 19.10 -53.06 -8.96
CA THR A 560 19.20 -51.84 -9.78
C THR A 560 17.85 -51.19 -10.14
N ILE A 561 16.71 -51.88 -9.94
CA ILE A 561 15.39 -51.42 -10.40
C ILE A 561 14.58 -50.75 -9.28
N GLN A 562 14.70 -51.26 -8.05
CA GLN A 562 14.15 -50.66 -6.82
C GLN A 562 14.39 -49.14 -6.70
N PRO A 563 15.62 -48.61 -6.89
CA PRO A 563 15.85 -47.17 -6.79
C PRO A 563 15.12 -46.35 -7.85
N LYS A 564 14.92 -46.89 -9.07
CA LYS A 564 14.17 -46.20 -10.14
C LYS A 564 12.69 -46.10 -9.81
N LEU A 565 12.07 -47.19 -9.33
CA LEU A 565 10.66 -47.18 -8.91
C LEU A 565 10.43 -46.22 -7.73
N ARG A 566 11.34 -46.21 -6.74
CA ARG A 566 11.28 -45.23 -5.64
C ARG A 566 11.41 -43.79 -6.12
N SER A 567 12.27 -43.53 -7.10
CA SER A 567 12.39 -42.20 -7.71
C SER A 567 11.10 -41.78 -8.43
N ILE A 568 10.48 -42.68 -9.20
CA ILE A 568 9.20 -42.44 -9.87
C ILE A 568 8.11 -42.13 -8.82
N GLN A 569 8.02 -42.94 -7.76
CA GLN A 569 7.06 -42.75 -6.68
C GLN A 569 7.26 -41.41 -5.96
N ALA A 570 8.51 -41.02 -5.67
CA ALA A 570 8.83 -39.72 -5.08
C ALA A 570 8.44 -38.55 -5.99
N SER A 571 8.68 -38.67 -7.30
CA SER A 571 8.27 -37.68 -8.30
C SER A 571 6.76 -37.52 -8.36
N LEU A 572 5.99 -38.63 -8.37
CA LEU A 572 4.52 -38.59 -8.38
C LEU A 572 3.95 -38.04 -7.06
N GLN A 573 4.51 -38.42 -5.91
CA GLN A 573 4.13 -37.83 -4.61
C GLN A 573 4.40 -36.32 -4.58
N ARG A 574 5.55 -35.88 -5.10
CA ARG A 574 5.87 -34.46 -5.22
C ARG A 574 4.92 -33.75 -6.16
N ALA A 575 4.62 -34.34 -7.32
CA ALA A 575 3.67 -33.79 -8.29
C ALA A 575 2.30 -33.62 -7.65
N ARG A 576 1.78 -34.63 -6.95
CA ARG A 576 0.52 -34.58 -6.19
C ARG A 576 0.52 -33.45 -5.15
N ALA A 577 1.62 -33.29 -4.41
CA ALA A 577 1.73 -32.25 -3.39
C ALA A 577 1.76 -30.82 -3.96
N ILE A 578 2.19 -30.64 -5.21
CA ILE A 578 2.32 -29.30 -5.82
C ILE A 578 1.31 -29.04 -6.94
N VAL A 579 0.47 -30.00 -7.32
CA VAL A 579 -0.41 -29.89 -8.51
C VAL A 579 -1.37 -28.70 -8.44
N SER A 580 -1.84 -28.34 -7.25
CA SER A 580 -2.73 -27.20 -7.03
C SER A 580 -2.02 -25.85 -7.16
N ASP A 581 -0.71 -25.79 -6.91
CA ASP A 581 0.05 -24.54 -6.82
C ASP A 581 1.00 -24.33 -8.00
N ARG A 582 1.52 -25.42 -8.58
CA ARG A 582 2.47 -25.44 -9.68
C ARG A 582 2.10 -26.53 -10.68
N PRO A 583 0.93 -26.44 -11.35
CA PRO A 583 0.43 -27.51 -12.22
C PRO A 583 1.37 -27.85 -13.38
N ALA A 584 2.04 -26.85 -13.98
CA ALA A 584 3.01 -27.11 -15.04
C ALA A 584 4.26 -27.85 -14.54
N THR A 585 4.76 -27.52 -13.34
CA THR A 585 5.87 -28.27 -12.72
C THR A 585 5.44 -29.68 -12.34
N ALA A 586 4.20 -29.85 -11.84
CA ALA A 586 3.63 -31.17 -11.59
C ALA A 586 3.56 -31.99 -12.89
N GLN A 587 3.09 -31.41 -14.00
CA GLN A 587 3.07 -32.08 -15.31
C GLN A 587 4.46 -32.51 -15.77
N ALA A 588 5.48 -31.67 -15.59
CA ALA A 588 6.85 -32.04 -15.94
C ALA A 588 7.33 -33.27 -15.13
N LEU A 589 7.07 -33.29 -13.81
CA LEU A 589 7.37 -34.44 -12.95
C LEU A 589 6.58 -35.70 -13.34
N ILE A 590 5.32 -35.55 -13.74
CA ILE A 590 4.46 -36.65 -14.19
C ILE A 590 4.95 -37.19 -15.53
N ASN A 591 5.34 -36.34 -16.48
CA ASN A 591 5.91 -36.76 -17.75
C ASN A 591 7.21 -37.54 -17.56
N ASP A 592 8.11 -37.07 -16.69
CA ASP A 592 9.34 -37.81 -16.37
C ASP A 592 9.04 -39.17 -15.74
N ALA A 593 8.00 -39.25 -14.89
CA ALA A 593 7.54 -40.50 -14.30
C ALA A 593 6.95 -41.46 -15.36
N LEU A 594 6.09 -40.97 -16.25
CA LEU A 594 5.52 -41.74 -17.37
C LEU A 594 6.61 -42.27 -18.30
N LEU A 595 7.58 -41.45 -18.69
CA LEU A 595 8.75 -41.87 -19.47
C LEU A 595 9.58 -42.93 -18.74
N GLY A 596 9.68 -42.81 -17.42
CA GLY A 596 10.33 -43.81 -16.57
C GLY A 596 9.60 -45.16 -16.58
N LEU A 597 8.28 -45.14 -16.46
CA LEU A 597 7.43 -46.33 -16.48
C LEU A 597 7.42 -47.01 -17.85
N GLU A 598 7.31 -46.24 -18.94
CA GLU A 598 7.36 -46.77 -20.30
C GLU A 598 8.68 -47.49 -20.58
N ARG A 599 9.81 -46.91 -20.16
CA ARG A 599 11.13 -47.57 -20.29
C ARG A 599 11.21 -48.87 -19.49
N LEU A 600 10.54 -48.95 -18.34
CA LEU A 600 10.49 -50.16 -17.52
C LEU A 600 9.61 -51.25 -18.16
N ALA A 601 8.47 -50.86 -18.74
CA ALA A 601 7.57 -51.75 -19.47
C ALA A 601 8.26 -52.30 -20.74
N ALA A 602 8.83 -51.43 -21.58
CA ALA A 602 9.55 -51.84 -22.79
C ALA A 602 10.73 -52.79 -22.50
N ALA A 603 11.49 -52.54 -21.42
CA ALA A 603 12.57 -53.42 -21.00
C ALA A 603 12.06 -54.80 -20.53
N ARG A 604 10.87 -54.86 -19.93
CA ARG A 604 10.23 -56.12 -19.51
C ARG A 604 9.74 -56.91 -20.71
N ASP A 605 9.10 -56.24 -21.67
CA ASP A 605 8.55 -56.90 -22.86
C ASP A 605 9.71 -57.44 -23.73
N SER A 606 10.78 -56.68 -23.90
CA SER A 606 12.02 -57.15 -24.56
C SER A 606 12.65 -58.36 -23.85
N ALA A 607 12.60 -58.40 -22.51
CA ALA A 607 13.12 -59.54 -21.74
C ALA A 607 12.21 -60.77 -21.82
N SER A 608 10.91 -60.57 -22.08
CA SER A 608 9.92 -61.64 -22.25
C SER A 608 9.92 -62.21 -23.67
N GLU A 609 10.29 -61.41 -24.69
CA GLU A 609 10.51 -61.88 -26.07
C GLU A 609 11.83 -62.61 -26.28
N ALA A 610 12.81 -62.40 -25.40
CA ALA A 610 14.12 -63.05 -25.44
C ALA A 610 14.16 -64.44 -24.75
N ILE A 611 13.05 -64.87 -24.15
CA ILE A 611 12.84 -66.19 -23.51
C ILE A 611 11.92 -67.00 -24.42
#